data_AF-A0AA43J9E3-F1
#
_entry.id   AF-A0AA43J9E3-F1
#
_cell.length_a   1.000
_cell.length_b   1.000
_cell.length_c   1.000
_cell.angle_alpha   90.00
_cell.angle_beta   90.00
_cell.angle_gamma   90.00
#
_symmetry.space_group_name_H-M   'P 1'
#
loop_
_entity.id
_entity.type
_entity.pdbx_description
1 polymer ?
#
loop_
_entity_poly.entity_id
_entity_poly.type
_entity_poly.pdbx_seq_one_letter_code
_entity_poly.pdbx_strand_id
1 'polypeptide(L)'
;MERTTDPISIRINWCRRQIAQARTEPEVDGWRAEEHGLRDALLNCDHTEDYRSCPPEIQDRYMLGFRDGTALLRTARIERTTQKSRIYNPAPRVEQDNLSGDER
;
A
#
# COMPACT_ATOMS: atom_id res chain seq x y z
N MET A 1 16.28 -0.65 12.82
CA MET A 1 15.51 -0.08 11.68
C MET A 1 14.65 -1.19 11.13
N GLU A 2 13.37 -1.20 11.52
CA GLU A 2 12.41 -2.19 11.04
C GLU A 2 12.08 -1.81 9.59
N ARG A 3 12.83 -2.38 8.62
CA ARG A 3 12.53 -2.25 7.19
C ARG A 3 11.37 -3.20 6.88
N THR A 4 10.19 -2.89 7.38
CA THR A 4 8.97 -3.37 6.71
C THR A 4 8.96 -2.68 5.36
N THR A 5 9.29 -3.44 4.32
CA THR A 5 9.36 -2.95 2.94
C THR A 5 7.97 -2.50 2.55
N ASP A 6 7.70 -1.20 2.67
CA ASP A 6 6.42 -0.60 2.29
C ASP A 6 6.10 -0.95 0.82
N PRO A 7 4.95 -1.59 0.53
CA PRO A 7 4.61 -2.04 -0.82
C PRO A 7 4.71 -0.94 -1.88
N ILE A 8 4.39 0.31 -1.52
CA ILE A 8 4.48 1.46 -2.43
C ILE A 8 5.95 1.79 -2.73
N SER A 9 6.79 1.81 -1.69
CA SER A 9 8.24 1.96 -1.84
C SER A 9 8.88 0.87 -2.73
N ILE A 10 8.38 -0.38 -2.68
CA ILE A 10 8.80 -1.44 -3.61
C ILE A 10 8.46 -1.05 -5.04
N ARG A 11 7.21 -0.61 -5.29
CA ARG A 11 6.74 -0.26 -6.61
C ARG A 11 7.48 0.94 -7.19
N ILE A 12 7.71 1.98 -6.39
CA ILE A 12 8.53 3.16 -6.78
C ILE A 12 9.94 2.72 -7.21
N ASN A 13 10.60 1.86 -6.42
CA ASN A 13 11.93 1.37 -6.77
C ASN A 13 11.91 0.51 -8.03
N TRP A 14 10.84 -0.25 -8.27
CA TRP A 14 10.67 -0.99 -9.50
C TRP A 14 10.51 -0.04 -10.70
N CYS A 15 9.70 1.01 -10.62
CA CYS A 15 9.59 2.04 -11.67
C CYS A 15 10.95 2.66 -11.99
N ARG A 16 11.76 3.01 -10.98
CA ARG A 16 13.13 3.53 -11.17
C ARG A 16 14.04 2.57 -11.92
N ARG A 17 13.94 1.28 -11.65
CA ARG A 17 14.71 0.26 -12.39
C ARG A 17 14.26 0.16 -13.85
N GLN A 18 12.97 0.32 -14.12
CA GLN A 18 12.46 0.33 -15.48
C GLN A 18 12.90 1.60 -16.24
N ILE A 19 12.88 2.76 -15.59
CA ILE A 19 13.43 4.02 -16.16
C ILE A 19 14.88 3.82 -16.61
N ALA A 20 15.72 3.17 -15.78
CA ALA A 20 17.12 2.93 -16.10
C ALA A 20 17.34 1.93 -17.26
N GLN A 21 16.34 1.11 -17.59
CA GLN A 21 16.40 0.08 -18.64
C GLN A 21 15.63 0.45 -19.90
N ALA A 22 14.80 1.49 -19.84
CA ALA A 22 14.01 1.98 -20.96
C ALA A 22 14.93 2.41 -22.12
N ARG A 23 14.51 2.09 -23.35
CA ARG A 23 15.29 2.33 -24.56
C ARG A 23 14.85 3.57 -25.29
N THR A 24 13.64 4.06 -24.98
CA THR A 24 13.01 5.18 -25.66
C THR A 24 12.48 6.20 -24.66
N GLU A 25 12.39 7.45 -25.10
CA GLU A 25 11.86 8.55 -24.29
C GLU A 25 10.40 8.30 -23.85
N PRO A 26 9.48 7.81 -24.72
CA PRO A 26 8.11 7.49 -24.28
C PRO A 26 8.04 6.42 -23.19
N GLU A 27 8.92 5.41 -23.22
CA GLU A 27 9.01 4.43 -22.13
C GLU A 27 9.46 5.09 -20.83
N VAL A 28 10.50 5.92 -20.87
CA VAL A 28 10.98 6.68 -19.71
C VAL A 28 9.86 7.52 -19.11
N ASP A 29 9.13 8.26 -19.94
CA ASP A 29 8.03 9.12 -19.52
C ASP A 29 6.89 8.31 -18.92
N GLY A 30 6.56 7.15 -19.50
CA GLY A 30 5.55 6.25 -18.96
C GLY A 30 5.93 5.67 -17.59
N TRP A 31 7.19 5.35 -17.34
CA TRP A 31 7.65 4.91 -16.03
C TRP A 31 7.72 6.05 -15.01
N ARG A 32 8.11 7.25 -15.43
CA ARG A 32 8.10 8.46 -14.60
C ARG A 32 6.68 8.85 -14.19
N ALA A 33 5.73 8.77 -15.11
CA ALA A 33 4.31 9.03 -14.85
C ALA A 33 3.76 8.07 -13.79
N GLU A 34 4.01 6.76 -13.91
CA GLU A 34 3.61 5.81 -12.87
C GLU A 34 4.27 6.10 -11.52
N GLU A 35 5.58 6.38 -11.50
CA GLU A 35 6.29 6.75 -10.28
C GLU A 35 5.71 8.01 -9.63
N HIS A 36 5.30 9.00 -10.43
CA HIS A 36 4.66 10.23 -9.96
C HIS A 36 3.32 9.93 -9.32
N GLY A 37 2.44 9.16 -9.98
CA GLY A 37 1.15 8.75 -9.42
C GLY A 37 1.30 8.00 -8.08
N LEU A 38 2.31 7.14 -7.94
CA LEU A 38 2.59 6.45 -6.67
C LEU A 38 3.01 7.41 -5.54
N ARG A 39 3.79 8.44 -5.84
CA ARG A 39 4.18 9.48 -4.86
C ARG A 39 2.99 10.35 -4.48
N ASP A 40 2.18 10.70 -5.46
CA ASP A 40 0.96 11.49 -5.28
C ASP A 40 -0.06 10.77 -4.38
N ALA A 41 -0.19 9.45 -4.54
CA ALA A 41 -0.98 8.63 -3.62
C ALA A 41 -0.46 8.70 -2.17
N LEU A 42 0.87 8.67 -1.95
CA LEU A 42 1.46 8.82 -0.61
C LEU A 42 1.19 10.19 0.01
N LEU A 43 1.20 11.23 -0.82
CA LEU A 43 0.97 12.62 -0.41
C LEU A 43 -0.52 12.99 -0.36
N ASN A 44 -1.41 12.10 -0.82
CA ASN A 44 -2.84 12.36 -1.00
C ASN A 44 -3.08 13.65 -1.82
N CYS A 45 -2.33 13.79 -2.93
CA CYS A 45 -2.42 14.90 -3.87
C CYS A 45 -2.69 14.33 -5.25
N ASP A 46 -3.71 14.81 -5.96
CA ASP A 46 -4.11 14.29 -7.26
C ASP A 46 -3.81 15.30 -8.37
N HIS A 47 -2.85 14.96 -9.24
CA HIS A 47 -2.46 15.72 -10.42
C HIS A 47 -3.00 15.11 -11.73
N THR A 48 -4.12 14.39 -11.72
CA THR A 48 -4.70 13.78 -12.94
C THR A 48 -4.92 14.81 -14.07
N GLU A 49 -5.31 16.04 -13.74
CA GLU A 49 -5.55 17.09 -14.73
C GLU A 49 -4.26 17.52 -15.46
N ASP A 50 -3.10 17.46 -14.80
CA ASP A 50 -1.81 17.81 -15.42
C ASP A 50 -1.44 16.83 -16.54
N TYR A 51 -1.96 15.60 -16.49
CA TYR A 51 -1.74 14.56 -17.48
C TYR A 51 -2.77 14.56 -18.61
N ARG A 52 -3.78 15.44 -18.57
CA ARG A 52 -4.90 15.42 -19.54
C ARG A 52 -4.46 15.74 -20.98
N SER A 53 -3.40 16.53 -21.14
CA SER A 53 -2.82 16.86 -22.45
C SER A 53 -1.70 15.91 -22.89
N CYS A 54 -1.30 14.97 -22.03
CA CYS A 54 -0.29 13.98 -22.40
C CYS A 54 -0.87 12.93 -23.36
N PRO A 55 -0.01 12.19 -24.08
CA PRO A 55 -0.44 10.98 -24.79
C PRO A 55 -1.21 10.03 -23.85
N PRO A 56 -2.26 9.34 -24.34
CA PRO A 56 -3.10 8.47 -23.50
C PRO A 56 -2.29 7.45 -22.71
N GLU A 57 -1.23 6.90 -23.30
CA GLU A 57 -0.38 5.90 -22.66
C GLU A 57 0.35 6.47 -21.43
N ILE A 58 0.71 7.76 -21.44
CA ILE A 58 1.37 8.41 -20.30
C ILE A 58 0.34 8.69 -19.20
N GLN A 59 -0.84 9.17 -19.58
CA GLN A 59 -1.95 9.43 -18.67
C GLN A 59 -2.38 8.14 -17.94
N ASP A 60 -2.53 7.04 -18.67
CA ASP A 60 -2.91 5.74 -18.11
C ASP A 60 -1.87 5.24 -17.09
N ARG A 61 -0.59 5.50 -17.34
CA ARG A 61 0.50 5.07 -16.46
C ARG A 61 0.54 5.88 -15.18
N TYR A 62 0.29 7.20 -15.26
CA TYR A 62 0.07 8.02 -14.06
C TYR A 62 -1.12 7.49 -13.24
N MET A 63 -2.28 7.29 -13.88
CA MET A 63 -3.48 6.81 -13.19
C MET A 63 -3.29 5.44 -12.56
N LEU A 64 -2.56 4.54 -13.23
CA LEU A 64 -2.21 3.23 -12.71
C LEU A 64 -1.43 3.37 -11.39
N GLY A 65 -0.37 4.18 -11.39
CA GLY A 65 0.43 4.43 -10.18
C GLY A 65 -0.39 5.03 -9.04
N PHE A 66 -1.25 6.01 -9.34
CA PHE A 66 -2.08 6.67 -8.33
C PHE A 66 -3.13 5.73 -7.72
N ARG A 67 -3.80 4.93 -8.55
CA ARG A 67 -4.81 3.95 -8.10
C ARG A 67 -4.19 2.83 -7.28
N ASP A 68 -3.07 2.27 -7.75
CA ASP A 68 -2.35 1.22 -7.05
C ASP A 68 -1.83 1.71 -5.70
N GLY A 69 -1.20 2.89 -5.66
CA GLY A 69 -0.72 3.50 -4.42
C GLY A 69 -1.87 3.71 -3.42
N THR A 70 -2.99 4.24 -3.88
CA THR A 70 -4.19 4.44 -3.05
C THR A 70 -4.74 3.12 -2.52
N ALA A 71 -4.79 2.08 -3.34
CA ALA A 71 -5.25 0.75 -2.93
C ALA A 71 -4.32 0.14 -1.87
N LEU A 72 -3.00 0.23 -2.05
CA LEU A 72 -2.01 -0.26 -1.10
C LEU A 72 -2.10 0.45 0.26
N LEU A 73 -2.28 1.79 0.27
CA LEU A 73 -2.49 2.55 1.50
C LEU A 73 -3.76 2.10 2.25
N ARG A 74 -4.86 1.88 1.51
CA ARG A 74 -6.12 1.40 2.09
C ARG A 74 -5.96 0.02 2.70
N THR A 75 -5.30 -0.91 1.99
CA THR A 75 -5.01 -2.26 2.50
C THR A 75 -4.17 -2.21 3.78
N ALA A 76 -3.07 -1.44 3.78
CA ALA A 76 -2.21 -1.29 4.96
C ALA A 76 -2.93 -0.66 6.18
N ARG A 77 -3.97 0.15 5.94
CA ARG A 77 -4.83 0.70 7.01
C ARG A 77 -5.78 -0.37 7.57
N ILE A 78 -6.37 -1.18 6.70
CA ILE A 78 -7.26 -2.28 7.11
C ILE A 78 -6.47 -3.32 7.92
N GLU A 79 -5.32 -3.75 7.44
CA GLU A 79 -4.45 -4.72 8.14
C GLU A 79 -4.08 -4.25 9.55
N ARG A 80 -3.70 -2.97 9.70
CA ARG A 80 -3.42 -2.39 11.03
C ARG A 80 -4.63 -2.38 11.95
N THR A 81 -5.83 -2.17 11.41
CA THR A 81 -7.07 -2.14 12.20
C THR A 81 -7.46 -3.56 12.65
N THR A 82 -7.39 -4.53 11.75
CA THR A 82 -7.64 -5.94 12.03
C THR A 82 -6.62 -6.54 13.00
N GLN A 83 -5.35 -6.13 12.90
CA GLN A 83 -4.32 -6.56 13.85
C GLN A 83 -4.60 -6.00 15.25
N LYS A 84 -5.03 -4.74 15.35
CA LYS A 84 -5.43 -4.15 16.64
C LYS A 84 -6.63 -4.90 17.25
N SER A 85 -7.68 -5.18 16.49
CA SER A 85 -8.84 -5.91 17.02
C SER A 85 -8.51 -7.33 17.48
N ARG A 86 -7.56 -8.01 16.83
CA ARG A 86 -7.04 -9.32 17.29
C ARG A 86 -6.31 -9.25 18.63
N ILE A 87 -5.56 -8.17 18.89
CA ILE A 87 -4.83 -7.98 20.16
C ILE A 87 -5.80 -7.60 21.29
N TYR A 88 -6.90 -6.90 20.98
CA TYR A 88 -7.90 -6.46 21.96
C TYR A 88 -9.01 -7.48 22.27
N ASN A 89 -9.00 -8.69 21.70
CA ASN A 89 -9.85 -9.78 22.17
C ASN A 89 -9.08 -10.60 23.22
N PRO A 90 -9.24 -10.34 24.53
CA PRO A 90 -8.77 -11.29 25.54
C PRO A 90 -9.52 -12.61 25.34
N ALA A 91 -8.78 -13.71 25.41
CA ALA A 91 -9.34 -15.07 25.35
C ALA A 91 -10.55 -15.19 26.32
N PRO A 92 -11.60 -15.95 25.96
CA PRO A 92 -12.70 -16.18 26.89
C PRO A 92 -12.12 -16.76 28.18
N ARG A 93 -12.43 -16.13 29.32
CA ARG A 93 -12.10 -16.66 30.64
C ARG A 93 -12.64 -18.08 30.70
N VAL A 94 -11.75 -19.05 30.78
CA VAL A 94 -12.10 -20.40 31.22
C VAL A 94 -12.56 -20.22 32.67
N GLU A 95 -13.87 -20.31 32.89
CA GLU A 95 -14.42 -20.50 34.24
C GLU A 95 -13.86 -21.82 34.76
N GLN A 96 -12.83 -21.72 35.62
CA GLN A 96 -12.43 -22.82 36.46
C GLN A 96 -13.48 -22.93 37.55
N ASP A 97 -14.50 -23.76 37.31
CA ASP A 97 -15.35 -24.32 38.36
C ASP A 97 -14.50 -25.23 39.25
N ASN A 98 -13.74 -24.60 40.15
CA ASN A 98 -13.19 -25.24 41.32
C ASN A 98 -14.29 -25.27 42.39
N LEU A 99 -15.11 -26.32 42.41
CA LEU A 99 -15.78 -26.72 43.64
C LEU A 99 -14.98 -27.85 44.29
N SER A 100 -14.19 -27.40 45.25
CA SER A 100 -13.42 -28.10 46.27
C SER A 100 -14.32 -28.82 47.27
N GLY A 101 -13.91 -30.03 47.67
CA GLY A 101 -14.15 -30.64 48.99
C GLY A 101 -15.60 -31.06 49.28
N ASP A 102 -15.88 -32.06 50.11
CA ASP A 102 -15.04 -32.69 51.11
C ASP A 102 -15.66 -34.02 51.54
N GLU A 103 -14.82 -34.83 52.17
CA GLU A 103 -15.00 -36.20 52.65
C GLU A 103 -16.15 -36.40 53.65
N ARG A 104 -16.97 -37.46 53.45
CA ARG A 104 -17.21 -38.57 54.40
C ARG A 104 -18.24 -39.58 53.92
#